data_AF-W1XD43-F1
#
_entry.id   AF-W1XD43-F1
#
_cell.length_a   1.000
_cell.length_b   1.000
_cell.length_c   1.000
_cell.angle_alpha   90.00
_cell.angle_beta   90.00
_cell.angle_gamma   90.00
#
_symmetry.space_group_name_H-M   'P 1'
#
loop_
_entity.id
_entity.type
_entity.pdbx_description
1 polymer ?
#
loop_
_entity_poly.entity_id
_entity_poly.type
_entity_poly.pdbx_seq_one_letter_code
_entity_poly.pdbx_strand_id
1 'polypeptide(L)'
;NCHIEVACDVDNPLVGARGAAAVFGPQKGATPEMVEELEQGLQNYARVLQQQTEINVCQMAGGGAAGGMGIAAAVFLNADIKPGIEIVLRAVNLEQAVQGAALVITGEGRIDSQTAGGKAPLGVASVAKQFNVPVIGIAGVLGDGVEVVHQYGIDAVFSILPRLAPLAEVLASGETNLFNSARNIACAIKIGQGIKN
;
A
#
# COMPACT_ATOMS: atom_id res chain seq x y z
N ASN A 1 21.87 7.48 -18.44
CA ASN A 1 21.69 7.11 -17.02
C ASN A 1 20.20 7.00 -16.75
N CYS A 2 19.74 5.80 -16.39
CA CYS A 2 18.34 5.54 -16.02
C CYS A 2 18.30 5.24 -14.52
N HIS A 3 17.35 5.82 -13.80
CA HIS A 3 17.07 5.47 -12.40
C HIS A 3 15.85 4.54 -12.40
N ILE A 4 15.97 3.41 -11.71
CA ILE A 4 14.96 2.36 -11.71
C ILE A 4 14.51 2.17 -10.27
N GLU A 5 13.22 2.38 -10.03
CA GLU A 5 12.58 2.06 -8.75
C GLU A 5 11.61 0.90 -8.95
N VAL A 6 11.61 -0.04 -8.01
CA VAL A 6 10.70 -1.19 -8.01
C VAL A 6 9.75 -1.08 -6.84
N ALA A 7 8.45 -1.02 -7.15
CA ALA A 7 7.40 -1.07 -6.15
C ALA A 7 7.35 -2.46 -5.50
N CYS A 8 7.58 -2.52 -4.19
CA CYS A 8 7.55 -3.74 -3.40
C CYS A 8 6.90 -3.47 -2.04
N ASP A 9 5.72 -4.03 -1.83
CA ASP A 9 4.94 -3.86 -0.60
C ASP A 9 5.08 -5.06 0.36
N VAL A 10 6.10 -5.90 0.15
CA VAL A 10 6.39 -7.07 0.99
C VAL A 10 7.84 -7.07 1.43
N ASP A 11 8.11 -7.53 2.66
CA ASP A 11 9.47 -7.59 3.21
C ASP A 11 10.13 -8.96 3.03
N ASN A 12 9.43 -9.92 2.42
CA ASN A 12 9.87 -11.30 2.28
C ASN A 12 11.26 -11.40 1.63
N PRO A 13 12.23 -12.08 2.27
CA PRO A 13 13.55 -12.33 1.70
C PRO A 13 13.47 -13.31 0.51
N LEU A 14 14.60 -13.51 -0.17
CA LEU A 14 14.67 -14.45 -1.29
C LEU A 14 14.40 -15.90 -0.86
N VAL A 15 14.98 -16.31 0.27
CA VAL A 15 15.05 -17.69 0.77
C VAL A 15 14.60 -17.79 2.24
N GLY A 16 14.34 -19.01 2.71
CA GLY A 16 13.99 -19.34 4.10
C GLY A 16 12.49 -19.45 4.37
N ALA A 17 12.11 -19.55 5.65
CA ALA A 17 10.71 -19.79 6.04
C ALA A 17 9.73 -18.67 5.62
N ARG A 18 10.23 -17.43 5.50
CA ARG A 18 9.49 -16.29 4.95
C ARG A 18 9.89 -15.99 3.49
N GLY A 19 10.60 -16.89 2.84
CA GLY A 19 11.20 -16.73 1.52
C GLY A 19 10.19 -16.80 0.37
N ALA A 20 10.67 -16.57 -0.85
CA ALA A 20 9.82 -16.49 -2.02
C ALA A 20 9.07 -17.80 -2.32
N ALA A 21 9.78 -18.93 -2.26
CA ALA A 21 9.21 -20.25 -2.52
C ALA A 21 8.16 -20.63 -1.47
N ALA A 22 8.51 -20.50 -0.18
CA ALA A 22 7.65 -20.88 0.93
C ALA A 22 6.35 -20.05 0.99
N VAL A 23 6.44 -18.73 0.78
CA VAL A 23 5.30 -17.82 0.98
C VAL A 23 4.46 -17.66 -0.29
N PHE A 24 5.10 -17.51 -1.46
CA PHE A 24 4.40 -17.19 -2.71
C PHE A 24 4.27 -18.37 -3.69
N GLY A 25 5.00 -19.47 -3.47
CA GLY A 25 4.92 -20.66 -4.31
C GLY A 25 3.54 -21.33 -4.28
N PRO A 26 2.96 -21.64 -3.11
CA PRO A 26 1.68 -22.37 -3.02
C PRO A 26 0.52 -21.69 -3.75
N GLN A 27 0.39 -20.36 -3.63
CA GLN A 27 -0.65 -19.60 -4.34
C GLN A 27 -0.45 -19.54 -5.87
N LYS A 28 0.75 -19.92 -6.36
CA LYS A 28 1.06 -20.07 -7.79
C LYS A 28 0.98 -21.53 -8.26
N GLY A 29 0.56 -22.45 -7.39
CA GLY A 29 0.38 -23.87 -7.71
C GLY A 29 1.57 -24.78 -7.42
N ALA A 30 2.60 -24.31 -6.70
CA ALA A 30 3.71 -25.18 -6.29
C ALA A 30 3.26 -26.19 -5.21
N THR A 31 3.54 -27.47 -5.42
CA THR A 31 3.36 -28.51 -4.39
C THR A 31 4.44 -28.38 -3.30
N PRO A 32 4.29 -29.01 -2.12
CA PRO A 32 5.34 -28.99 -1.09
C PRO A 32 6.71 -29.42 -1.61
N GLU A 33 6.76 -30.45 -2.45
CA GLU A 33 8.00 -30.95 -3.07
C GLU A 33 8.60 -29.92 -4.03
N MET A 34 7.76 -29.25 -4.83
CA MET A 34 8.20 -28.14 -5.70
C MET A 34 8.71 -26.95 -4.90
N VAL A 35 8.12 -26.65 -3.74
CA VAL A 35 8.58 -25.57 -2.86
C VAL A 35 9.99 -25.88 -2.35
N GLU A 36 10.28 -27.12 -1.94
CA GLU A 36 11.63 -27.53 -1.53
C GLU A 36 12.63 -27.43 -2.68
N GLU A 37 12.26 -27.88 -3.89
CA GLU A 37 13.12 -27.77 -5.08
C GLU A 37 13.41 -26.30 -5.45
N LEU A 38 12.38 -25.46 -5.45
CA LEU A 38 12.51 -24.02 -5.72
C LEU A 38 13.37 -23.32 -4.67
N GLU A 39 13.22 -23.68 -3.40
CA GLU A 39 14.03 -23.14 -2.30
C GLU A 39 15.52 -23.47 -2.51
N GLN A 40 15.84 -24.72 -2.86
CA GLN A 40 17.23 -25.11 -3.18
C GLN A 40 17.77 -24.34 -4.41
N GLY A 41 16.95 -24.18 -5.44
CA GLY A 41 17.29 -23.40 -6.63
C GLY A 41 17.58 -21.93 -6.30
N LEU A 42 16.74 -21.30 -5.47
CA LEU A 42 16.92 -19.91 -5.03
C LEU A 42 18.12 -19.73 -4.10
N GLN A 43 18.42 -20.70 -3.23
CA GLN A 43 19.65 -20.69 -2.42
C GLN A 43 20.90 -20.78 -3.30
N ASN A 44 20.88 -21.63 -4.32
CA ASN A 44 21.97 -21.72 -5.28
C ASN A 44 22.12 -20.41 -6.08
N TYR A 45 21.01 -19.83 -6.54
CA TYR A 45 21.00 -18.54 -7.22
C TYR A 45 21.60 -17.43 -6.34
N ALA A 46 21.18 -17.34 -5.09
CA ALA A 46 21.70 -16.38 -4.12
C ALA A 46 23.21 -16.53 -3.90
N ARG A 47 23.68 -17.77 -3.76
CA ARG A 47 25.10 -18.10 -3.60
C ARG A 47 25.91 -17.67 -4.83
N VAL A 48 25.42 -17.95 -6.03
CA VAL A 48 26.10 -17.54 -7.28
C VAL A 48 26.15 -16.02 -7.38
N LEU A 49 25.06 -15.31 -7.09
CA LEU A 49 25.06 -13.84 -7.09
C LEU A 49 26.07 -13.27 -6.11
N GLN A 50 26.07 -13.73 -4.86
CA GLN A 50 26.99 -13.26 -3.84
C GLN A 50 28.46 -13.48 -4.24
N GLN A 51 28.78 -14.58 -4.91
CA GLN A 51 30.13 -14.85 -5.42
C GLN A 51 30.54 -13.91 -6.56
N GLN A 52 29.60 -13.45 -7.38
CA GLN A 52 29.87 -12.61 -8.54
C GLN A 52 29.82 -11.11 -8.25
N THR A 53 29.04 -10.69 -7.24
CA THR A 53 28.76 -9.27 -6.98
C THR A 53 29.18 -8.81 -5.59
N GLU A 54 29.58 -9.74 -4.71
CA GLU A 54 29.88 -9.49 -3.29
C GLU A 54 28.67 -8.97 -2.47
N ILE A 55 27.48 -8.92 -3.07
CA ILE A 55 26.24 -8.47 -2.40
C ILE A 55 25.58 -9.65 -1.68
N ASN A 56 25.26 -9.48 -0.40
CA ASN A 56 24.48 -10.46 0.35
C ASN A 56 22.98 -10.31 0.04
N VAL A 57 22.49 -11.05 -0.95
CA VAL A 57 21.10 -10.98 -1.43
C VAL A 57 20.12 -11.80 -0.58
N CYS A 58 20.60 -12.73 0.25
CA CYS A 58 19.74 -13.63 1.02
C CYS A 58 18.86 -12.90 2.05
N GLN A 59 19.35 -11.78 2.60
CA GLN A 59 18.69 -11.02 3.66
C GLN A 59 18.08 -9.70 3.18
N MET A 60 18.10 -9.43 1.88
CA MET A 60 17.54 -8.21 1.34
C MET A 60 16.01 -8.23 1.48
N ALA A 61 15.47 -7.25 2.20
CA ALA A 61 14.03 -7.08 2.36
C ALA A 61 13.38 -6.86 0.99
N GLY A 62 12.27 -7.56 0.73
CA GLY A 62 11.60 -7.53 -0.58
C GLY A 62 12.32 -8.31 -1.68
N GLY A 63 13.45 -8.97 -1.38
CA GLY A 63 14.19 -9.78 -2.34
C GLY A 63 13.37 -10.94 -2.92
N GLY A 64 12.45 -11.50 -2.14
CA GLY A 64 11.56 -12.57 -2.56
C GLY A 64 10.38 -12.12 -3.43
N ALA A 65 10.19 -10.81 -3.60
CA ALA A 65 9.10 -10.27 -4.40
C ALA A 65 9.13 -10.83 -5.83
N ALA A 66 7.94 -11.13 -6.35
CA ALA A 66 7.73 -11.73 -7.66
C ALA A 66 8.59 -12.98 -7.93
N GLY A 67 8.92 -13.76 -6.89
CA GLY A 67 9.69 -15.01 -7.04
C GLY A 67 11.20 -14.80 -7.18
N GLY A 68 11.75 -13.74 -6.59
CA GLY A 68 13.18 -13.43 -6.65
C GLY A 68 13.56 -12.35 -7.66
N MET A 69 12.58 -11.82 -8.39
CA MET A 69 12.81 -10.71 -9.33
C MET A 69 13.23 -9.42 -8.61
N GLY A 70 12.83 -9.23 -7.35
CA GLY A 70 13.32 -8.12 -6.52
C GLY A 70 14.85 -8.10 -6.44
N ILE A 71 15.47 -9.25 -6.15
CA ILE A 71 16.93 -9.39 -6.17
C ILE A 71 17.51 -9.11 -7.56
N ALA A 72 16.90 -9.68 -8.61
CA ALA A 72 17.41 -9.48 -9.96
C ALA A 72 17.40 -7.99 -10.35
N ALA A 73 16.34 -7.25 -10.02
CA ALA A 73 16.26 -5.82 -10.26
C ALA A 73 17.31 -5.04 -9.44
N ALA A 74 17.45 -5.34 -8.15
CA ALA A 74 18.44 -4.69 -7.30
C ALA A 74 19.88 -4.92 -7.80
N VAL A 75 20.22 -6.14 -8.18
CA VAL A 75 21.59 -6.52 -8.54
C VAL A 75 21.93 -6.14 -9.99
N PHE A 76 21.08 -6.45 -10.96
CA PHE A 76 21.41 -6.28 -12.37
C PHE A 76 21.01 -4.91 -12.92
N LEU A 77 19.98 -4.29 -12.36
CA LEU A 77 19.50 -2.98 -12.80
C LEU A 77 19.90 -1.85 -11.86
N ASN A 78 20.58 -2.18 -10.75
CA ASN A 78 20.88 -1.24 -9.67
C ASN A 78 19.62 -0.49 -9.22
N ALA A 79 18.51 -1.22 -9.13
CA ALA A 79 17.20 -0.66 -8.82
C ALA A 79 17.00 -0.48 -7.31
N ASP A 80 16.36 0.63 -6.93
CA ASP A 80 15.93 0.85 -5.56
C ASP A 80 14.59 0.13 -5.32
N ILE A 81 14.56 -0.81 -4.37
CA ILE A 81 13.32 -1.44 -3.92
C ILE A 81 12.67 -0.52 -2.89
N LYS A 82 11.47 -0.02 -3.19
CA LYS A 82 10.73 0.91 -2.32
C LYS A 82 9.26 0.51 -2.20
N PRO A 83 8.58 0.92 -1.11
CA PRO A 83 7.13 0.80 -1.02
C PRO A 83 6.46 1.44 -2.23
N GLY A 84 5.47 0.76 -2.82
CA GLY A 84 4.83 1.24 -4.05
C GLY A 84 4.17 2.60 -3.86
N ILE A 85 3.61 2.84 -2.67
CA ILE A 85 3.00 4.13 -2.35
C ILE A 85 4.02 5.28 -2.43
N GLU A 86 5.25 5.10 -1.92
CA GLU A 86 6.27 6.15 -1.95
C GLU A 86 6.62 6.57 -3.38
N ILE A 87 6.77 5.59 -4.27
CA ILE A 87 7.03 5.80 -5.70
C ILE A 87 5.88 6.61 -6.32
N VAL A 88 4.64 6.18 -6.09
CA VAL A 88 3.46 6.85 -6.66
C VAL A 88 3.32 8.28 -6.14
N LEU A 89 3.48 8.51 -4.83
CA LEU A 89 3.35 9.84 -4.23
C LEU A 89 4.37 10.83 -4.80
N ARG A 90 5.60 10.37 -5.04
CA ARG A 90 6.64 11.17 -5.71
C ARG A 90 6.31 11.41 -7.17
N ALA A 91 5.92 10.36 -7.90
CA ALA A 91 5.62 10.46 -9.33
C ALA A 91 4.48 11.44 -9.64
N VAL A 92 3.48 11.55 -8.75
CA VAL A 92 2.37 12.51 -8.90
C VAL A 92 2.62 13.85 -8.22
N ASN A 93 3.82 14.08 -7.66
CA ASN A 93 4.19 15.28 -6.90
C ASN A 93 3.16 15.63 -5.80
N LEU A 94 2.68 14.63 -5.05
CA LEU A 94 1.62 14.85 -4.07
C LEU A 94 2.00 15.90 -3.02
N GLU A 95 3.25 15.90 -2.57
CA GLU A 95 3.76 16.85 -1.59
C GLU A 95 3.51 18.31 -2.01
N GLN A 96 3.79 18.64 -3.27
CA GLN A 96 3.58 19.97 -3.82
C GLN A 96 2.08 20.31 -3.94
N ALA A 97 1.25 19.32 -4.30
CA ALA A 97 -0.19 19.52 -4.40
C ALA A 97 -0.87 19.73 -3.03
N VAL A 98 -0.31 19.12 -1.99
CA VAL A 98 -0.80 19.22 -0.61
C VAL A 98 -0.34 20.53 0.05
N GLN A 99 0.81 21.06 -0.34
CA GLN A 99 1.32 22.32 0.19
C GLN A 99 0.33 23.47 -0.07
N GLY A 100 -0.25 24.02 1.00
CA GLY A 100 -1.26 25.10 0.92
C GLY A 100 -2.69 24.63 0.74
N ALA A 101 -2.94 23.31 0.68
CA ALA A 101 -4.29 22.77 0.71
C ALA A 101 -4.96 23.02 2.07
N ALA A 102 -6.25 23.35 2.07
CA ALA A 102 -7.03 23.52 3.31
C ALA A 102 -7.56 22.20 3.87
N LEU A 103 -7.66 21.17 3.02
CA LEU A 103 -8.20 19.86 3.33
C LEU A 103 -7.70 18.86 2.29
N VAL A 104 -7.40 17.64 2.72
CA VAL A 104 -7.13 16.50 1.84
C VAL A 104 -8.24 15.48 1.98
N ILE A 105 -8.73 14.97 0.85
CA ILE A 105 -9.66 13.85 0.79
C ILE A 105 -8.95 12.67 0.13
N THR A 106 -8.99 11.50 0.77
CA THR A 106 -8.41 10.26 0.25
C THR A 106 -9.40 9.10 0.40
N GLY A 107 -9.08 7.93 -0.12
CA GLY A 107 -9.99 6.78 -0.06
C GLY A 107 -9.46 5.51 -0.70
N GLU A 108 -10.11 4.39 -0.37
CA GLU A 108 -9.90 3.09 -1.01
C GLU A 108 -11.16 2.22 -0.86
N GLY A 109 -11.18 1.03 -1.47
CA GLY A 109 -12.35 0.14 -1.43
C GLY A 109 -12.72 -0.37 -0.02
N ARG A 110 -11.72 -0.62 0.82
CA ARG A 110 -11.90 -1.03 2.23
C ARG A 110 -10.81 -0.40 3.07
N ILE A 111 -11.21 0.33 4.12
CA ILE A 111 -10.29 0.80 5.16
C ILE A 111 -10.50 -0.05 6.41
N ASP A 112 -9.45 -0.71 6.87
CA ASP A 112 -9.44 -1.56 8.07
C ASP A 112 -8.07 -1.51 8.77
N SER A 113 -7.87 -2.34 9.78
CA SER A 113 -6.58 -2.46 10.47
C SER A 113 -5.39 -2.81 9.56
N GLN A 114 -5.60 -3.40 8.37
CA GLN A 114 -4.52 -3.67 7.42
C GLN A 114 -4.13 -2.45 6.60
N THR A 115 -5.01 -1.45 6.49
CA THR A 115 -4.68 -0.15 5.89
C THR A 115 -3.53 0.51 6.65
N ALA A 116 -3.41 0.28 7.96
CA ALA A 116 -2.26 0.62 8.82
C ALA A 116 -0.90 0.17 8.26
N GLY A 117 -0.89 -0.91 7.47
CA GLY A 117 0.31 -1.50 6.86
C GLY A 117 0.92 -0.71 5.70
N GLY A 118 0.54 0.56 5.47
CA GLY A 118 1.19 1.41 4.47
C GLY A 118 0.48 1.48 3.11
N LYS A 119 -0.86 1.38 3.09
CA LYS A 119 -1.65 1.54 1.85
C LYS A 119 -1.80 3.02 1.44
N ALA A 120 -2.41 3.23 0.27
CA ALA A 120 -2.60 4.54 -0.36
C ALA A 120 -3.18 5.63 0.57
N PRO A 121 -4.27 5.39 1.33
CA PRO A 121 -4.81 6.43 2.23
C PRO A 121 -3.81 6.92 3.28
N LEU A 122 -2.96 6.03 3.81
CA LEU A 122 -1.97 6.41 4.82
C LEU A 122 -0.77 7.12 4.24
N GLY A 123 -0.33 6.75 3.03
CA GLY A 123 0.70 7.51 2.34
C GLY A 123 0.25 8.96 2.12
N VAL A 124 -0.99 9.15 1.64
CA VAL A 124 -1.59 10.48 1.46
C VAL A 124 -1.69 11.23 2.80
N ALA A 125 -2.18 10.56 3.85
CA ALA A 125 -2.33 11.18 5.17
C ALA A 125 -0.99 11.58 5.80
N SER A 126 0.04 10.74 5.65
CA SER A 126 1.40 11.02 6.12
C SER A 126 1.97 12.28 5.47
N VAL A 127 1.81 12.44 4.15
CA VAL A 127 2.21 13.67 3.45
C VAL A 127 1.42 14.87 3.94
N ALA A 128 0.10 14.77 4.08
CA ALA A 128 -0.75 15.84 4.58
C ALA A 128 -0.37 16.33 5.99
N LYS A 129 -0.01 15.40 6.89
CA LYS A 129 0.43 15.73 8.24
C LYS A 129 1.73 16.52 8.30
N GLN A 130 2.65 16.33 7.34
CA GLN A 130 3.88 17.14 7.26
C GLN A 130 3.57 18.64 7.09
N PHE A 131 2.43 18.97 6.48
CA PHE A 131 1.96 20.34 6.27
C PHE A 131 0.84 20.76 7.23
N ASN A 132 0.53 19.94 8.24
CA ASN A 132 -0.59 20.14 9.17
C ASN A 132 -1.95 20.33 8.47
N VAL A 133 -2.17 19.66 7.34
CA VAL A 133 -3.43 19.72 6.60
C VAL A 133 -4.37 18.61 7.11
N PRO A 134 -5.64 18.91 7.44
CA PRO A 134 -6.59 17.90 7.88
C PRO A 134 -6.93 16.92 6.75
N VAL A 135 -7.20 15.67 7.11
CA VAL A 135 -7.43 14.57 6.16
C VAL A 135 -8.75 13.87 6.45
N ILE A 136 -9.57 13.69 5.41
CA ILE A 136 -10.77 12.86 5.46
C ILE A 136 -10.60 11.65 4.55
N GLY A 137 -10.76 10.45 5.10
CA GLY A 137 -10.84 9.21 4.35
C GLY A 137 -12.29 8.87 3.98
N ILE A 138 -12.52 8.50 2.73
CA ILE A 138 -13.81 7.99 2.24
C ILE A 138 -13.59 6.59 1.67
N ALA A 139 -14.19 5.58 2.31
CA ALA A 139 -13.99 4.17 1.97
C ALA A 139 -15.23 3.53 1.38
N GLY A 140 -15.04 2.53 0.50
CA GLY A 140 -16.12 1.65 0.07
C GLY A 140 -16.82 0.97 1.27
N VAL A 141 -16.03 0.47 2.21
CA VAL A 141 -16.49 -0.08 3.49
C VAL A 141 -15.43 0.15 4.58
N LEU A 142 -15.86 0.27 5.83
CA LEU A 142 -14.97 0.26 7.00
C LEU A 142 -14.98 -1.14 7.60
N GLY A 143 -13.79 -1.71 7.82
CA GLY A 143 -13.61 -3.00 8.47
C GLY A 143 -13.16 -2.86 9.92
N ASP A 144 -12.84 -4.00 10.53
CA ASP A 144 -12.45 -4.06 11.93
C ASP A 144 -11.15 -3.29 12.21
N GLY A 145 -11.16 -2.53 13.31
CA GLY A 145 -10.00 -1.76 13.77
C GLY A 145 -9.68 -0.53 12.91
N VAL A 146 -10.66 -0.01 12.16
CA VAL A 146 -10.51 1.19 11.33
C VAL A 146 -10.02 2.40 12.12
N GLU A 147 -10.29 2.49 13.41
CA GLU A 147 -9.90 3.59 14.29
C GLU A 147 -8.39 3.80 14.34
N VAL A 148 -7.60 2.77 14.03
CA VAL A 148 -6.14 2.85 13.98
C VAL A 148 -5.66 3.92 12.99
N VAL A 149 -6.41 4.20 11.92
CA VAL A 149 -6.03 5.18 10.90
C VAL A 149 -5.89 6.60 11.45
N HIS A 150 -6.55 6.90 12.57
CA HIS A 150 -6.42 8.19 13.25
C HIS A 150 -5.00 8.42 13.80
N GLN A 151 -4.33 7.35 14.22
CA GLN A 151 -2.93 7.41 14.68
C GLN A 151 -1.96 7.67 13.50
N TYR A 152 -2.39 7.37 12.28
CA TYR A 152 -1.63 7.56 11.04
C TYR A 152 -2.05 8.80 10.25
N GLY A 153 -2.80 9.71 10.88
CA GLY A 153 -3.06 11.05 10.36
C GLY A 153 -4.34 11.22 9.55
N ILE A 154 -5.23 10.23 9.50
CA ILE A 154 -6.58 10.44 8.98
C ILE A 154 -7.46 11.03 10.10
N ASP A 155 -7.97 12.24 9.94
CA ASP A 155 -8.71 12.95 11.01
C ASP A 155 -10.18 12.49 11.10
N ALA A 156 -10.78 12.10 9.98
CA ALA A 156 -12.11 11.49 9.96
C ALA A 156 -12.21 10.44 8.85
N VAL A 157 -13.04 9.42 9.05
CA VAL A 157 -13.23 8.35 8.07
C VAL A 157 -14.71 8.01 7.91
N PHE A 158 -15.16 7.81 6.67
CA PHE A 158 -16.55 7.54 6.33
C PHE A 158 -16.68 6.36 5.37
N SER A 159 -17.71 5.52 5.59
CA SER A 159 -18.16 4.55 4.60
C SER A 159 -19.08 5.21 3.59
N ILE A 160 -18.99 4.83 2.32
CA ILE A 160 -19.95 5.30 1.29
C ILE A 160 -21.28 4.55 1.33
N LEU A 161 -21.37 3.42 2.06
CA LEU A 161 -22.56 2.58 2.05
C LEU A 161 -23.74 3.26 2.75
N PRO A 162 -24.87 3.49 2.04
CA PRO A 162 -26.06 4.08 2.67
C PRO A 162 -26.89 3.04 3.44
N ARG A 163 -26.77 1.76 3.06
CA ARG A 163 -27.47 0.61 3.65
C ARG A 163 -26.76 -0.68 3.29
N LEU A 164 -27.11 -1.77 3.99
CA LEU A 164 -26.70 -3.11 3.59
C LEU A 164 -27.35 -3.49 2.26
N ALA A 165 -26.55 -4.01 1.33
CA ALA A 165 -26.99 -4.47 0.01
C ALA A 165 -26.02 -5.55 -0.52
N PRO A 166 -26.43 -6.39 -1.49
CA PRO A 166 -25.55 -7.34 -2.15
C PRO A 166 -24.34 -6.66 -2.80
N LEU A 167 -23.19 -7.33 -2.82
CA LEU A 167 -21.94 -6.77 -3.33
C LEU A 167 -22.07 -6.20 -4.75
N ALA A 168 -22.77 -6.91 -5.64
CA ALA A 168 -22.98 -6.46 -7.02
C ALA A 168 -23.73 -5.12 -7.10
N GLU A 169 -24.74 -4.92 -6.25
CA GLU A 169 -25.53 -3.68 -6.20
C GLU A 169 -24.71 -2.52 -5.62
N VAL A 170 -23.91 -2.80 -4.58
CA VAL A 170 -22.99 -1.85 -3.97
C VAL A 170 -21.95 -1.35 -4.96
N LEU A 171 -21.31 -2.26 -5.70
CA LEU A 171 -20.31 -1.92 -6.71
C LEU A 171 -20.94 -1.14 -7.86
N ALA A 172 -22.12 -1.55 -8.34
CA ALA A 172 -22.85 -0.84 -9.39
C ALA A 172 -23.26 0.59 -8.98
N SER A 173 -23.54 0.81 -7.69
CA SER A 173 -23.94 2.11 -7.15
C SER A 173 -22.78 2.92 -6.55
N GLY A 174 -21.54 2.45 -6.71
CA GLY A 174 -20.36 3.01 -6.02
C GLY A 174 -20.16 4.50 -6.26
N GLU A 175 -20.29 4.94 -7.51
CA GLU A 175 -20.17 6.37 -7.89
C GLU A 175 -21.22 7.24 -7.19
N THR A 176 -22.50 6.86 -7.29
CA THR A 176 -23.61 7.58 -6.64
C THR A 176 -23.45 7.63 -5.13
N ASN A 177 -23.05 6.51 -4.52
CA ASN A 177 -22.81 6.41 -3.08
C ASN A 177 -21.65 7.30 -2.63
N LEU A 178 -20.55 7.30 -3.39
CA LEU A 178 -19.39 8.17 -3.14
C LEU A 178 -19.77 9.64 -3.25
N PHE A 179 -20.48 10.03 -4.32
CA PHE A 179 -20.95 11.40 -4.51
C PHE A 179 -21.83 11.87 -3.35
N ASN A 180 -22.83 11.08 -2.96
CA ASN A 180 -23.74 11.44 -1.87
C ASN A 180 -23.00 11.59 -0.53
N SER A 181 -22.06 10.69 -0.25
CA SER A 181 -21.25 10.73 0.96
C SER A 181 -20.34 11.95 1.00
N ALA A 182 -19.61 12.22 -0.09
CA ALA A 182 -18.76 13.41 -0.21
C ALA A 182 -19.56 14.71 -0.09
N ARG A 183 -20.74 14.79 -0.73
CA ARG A 183 -21.65 15.93 -0.61
C ARG A 183 -22.06 16.16 0.85
N ASN A 184 -22.45 15.10 1.56
CA ASN A 184 -22.88 15.21 2.96
C ASN A 184 -21.73 15.61 3.88
N ILE A 185 -20.52 15.10 3.66
CA ILE A 185 -19.31 15.53 4.39
C ILE A 185 -19.07 17.03 4.17
N ALA A 186 -19.11 17.51 2.92
CA ALA A 186 -18.95 18.93 2.62
C ALA A 186 -20.04 19.80 3.27
N CYS A 187 -21.31 19.34 3.27
CA CYS A 187 -22.39 20.02 3.99
C CYS A 187 -22.12 20.08 5.51
N ALA A 188 -21.64 19.00 6.12
CA ALA A 188 -21.30 18.96 7.54
C ALA A 188 -20.16 19.93 7.89
N ILE A 189 -19.12 20.01 7.05
CA ILE A 189 -18.03 20.99 7.20
C ILE A 189 -18.58 22.41 7.13
N LYS A 190 -19.44 22.70 6.15
CA LYS A 190 -20.07 24.03 6.00
C LYS A 190 -20.92 24.41 7.21
N ILE A 191 -21.66 23.46 7.78
CA ILE A 191 -22.42 23.67 9.02
C ILE A 191 -21.44 23.97 10.16
N GLY A 192 -20.36 23.18 10.30
CA GLY A 192 -19.33 23.36 11.31
C GLY A 192 -18.70 24.76 11.31
N GLN A 193 -18.47 25.34 10.12
CA GLN A 193 -17.98 26.73 9.99
C GLN A 193 -18.94 27.79 10.55
N GLY A 194 -20.24 27.48 10.65
CA GLY A 194 -21.27 28.38 11.17
C GLY A 194 -21.60 28.17 12.64
N ILE A 195 -21.07 27.14 13.29
CA ILE A 195 -21.26 26.91 14.74
C ILE A 195 -20.46 27.98 15.47
N LYS A 196 -21.16 28.90 16.14
CA LYS A 196 -20.54 29.88 17.04
C LYS A 196 -20.15 29.18 18.34
N ASN A 197 -18.92 29.40 18.78
CA ASN A 197 -18.46 29.03 20.13
C ASN A 197 -19.29 29.77 21.19
#